data_AF-A0A8I1NLH1-F1
#
_entry.id   AF-A0A8I1NLH1-F1
#
_cell.length_a   1.000
_cell.length_b   1.000
_cell.length_c   1.000
_cell.angle_alpha   90.00
_cell.angle_beta   90.00
_cell.angle_gamma   90.00
#
_symmetry.space_group_name_H-M   'P 1'
#
loop_
_entity.id
_entity.type
_entity.pdbx_description
1 polymer ?
#
loop_
_entity_poly.entity_id
_entity_poly.type
_entity_poly.pdbx_seq_one_letter_code
_entity_poly.pdbx_strand_id
1 'polypeptide(L)'
;MHTSFRTLTGAARPLALAALSIAIVGALVAPVNADASAFQLKENSAKGLGRAFAGSATAGGDVSVVVNNPAAMSELKGTYLQADVTAINFSAKFDGSAHDVLGRPISGGNGGDAGTTLPVPALFFATQVSDRVHVGGGFSVPFGFQTEYDKDWVGRYHGIKSKFQSLDATLSASFDVTDNFSLGASFIAQKTSAELTSAVNFNAVGLGIQQGIGAQTAAGVAQIQAAIAAGQISPAQGAAMIQAAVQQGQAAAAGVAAVTPPGVDGYARIKGDDWGYGWQLGGFWKLTPNDKLALNYRAKISHRLQGTGNFTTTPGYDLLLANPALASSIPPFSHTTGTADFTTPAVASASYWHQAEKFGVGVDVAYTKWDVFKNLTVNYGNSQPQTSEPYNWRNTVYASIGGDWYLNDKLTLRGGVAVDSSPTYEKTRSPRVPDSTRKMATVGIGYKASENFEINASYAHIFVNNAHVSNTNSTGDTLTGNFDDYGNLLSFSAMYKF
;
A
#
# COMPACT_ATOMS: atom_id res chain seq x y z
N MET A 1 -5.11 13.46 69.02
CA MET A 1 -3.98 12.63 69.50
C MET A 1 -3.82 11.44 68.54
N HIS A 2 -2.60 10.98 68.28
CA HIS A 2 -2.30 10.05 67.19
C HIS A 2 -3.06 8.72 67.25
N THR A 3 -3.48 8.21 66.08
CA THR A 3 -3.71 6.79 65.85
C THR A 3 -2.81 6.31 64.71
N SER A 4 -2.20 5.15 64.91
CA SER A 4 -1.06 4.64 64.14
C SER A 4 -1.44 4.08 62.77
N PHE A 5 -0.45 4.10 61.86
CA PHE A 5 -0.41 3.34 60.62
C PHE A 5 -0.86 1.88 60.80
N ARG A 6 -1.62 1.38 59.83
CA ARG A 6 -1.62 -0.05 59.45
C ARG A 6 -1.13 -0.17 58.02
N THR A 7 -0.09 -0.98 57.84
CA THR A 7 0.46 -1.41 56.56
C THR A 7 -0.56 -2.24 55.77
N LEU A 8 -0.73 -1.94 54.49
CA LEU A 8 -1.32 -2.86 53.50
C LEU A 8 -0.21 -3.40 52.59
N THR A 9 0.14 -4.66 52.80
CA THR A 9 1.06 -5.42 51.95
C THR A 9 0.37 -5.83 50.65
N GLY A 10 0.79 -5.25 49.52
CA GLY A 10 0.28 -5.55 48.17
C GLY A 10 1.35 -6.11 47.24
N ALA A 11 1.91 -7.29 47.57
CA ALA A 11 2.96 -7.94 46.78
C ALA A 11 2.42 -8.66 45.52
N ALA A 12 1.91 -7.89 44.55
CA ALA A 12 1.49 -8.38 43.24
C ALA A 12 2.14 -7.64 42.05
N ARG A 13 2.88 -6.54 42.30
CA ARG A 13 3.44 -5.66 41.26
C ARG A 13 4.64 -6.18 40.45
N PRO A 14 5.60 -6.98 40.97
CA PRO A 14 6.79 -7.33 40.18
C PRO A 14 6.47 -8.30 39.05
N LEU A 15 5.52 -9.22 39.24
CA LEU A 15 5.12 -10.20 38.22
C LEU A 15 4.39 -9.56 37.04
N ALA A 16 3.51 -8.58 37.27
CA ALA A 16 2.82 -7.86 36.20
C ALA A 16 3.77 -6.99 35.37
N LEU A 17 4.72 -6.30 36.02
CA LEU A 17 5.74 -5.51 35.32
C LEU A 17 6.73 -6.42 34.56
N ALA A 18 7.17 -7.53 35.15
CA ALA A 18 8.01 -8.51 34.46
C ALA A 18 7.29 -9.16 33.27
N ALA A 19 6.01 -9.53 33.41
CA ALA A 19 5.21 -10.07 32.32
C ALA A 19 5.02 -9.04 31.18
N LEU A 20 4.77 -7.77 31.51
CA LEU A 20 4.70 -6.69 30.52
C LEU A 20 6.06 -6.48 29.81
N SER A 21 7.17 -6.48 30.54
CA SER A 21 8.52 -6.38 29.96
C SER A 21 8.85 -7.59 29.06
N ILE A 22 8.49 -8.81 29.48
CA ILE A 22 8.70 -10.04 28.70
C ILE A 22 7.76 -10.06 27.48
N ALA A 23 6.54 -9.52 27.57
CA ALA A 23 5.63 -9.39 26.42
C ALA A 23 6.13 -8.35 25.40
N ILE A 24 6.66 -7.20 25.86
CA ILE A 24 7.26 -6.18 24.99
C ILE A 24 8.53 -6.71 24.32
N VAL A 25 9.45 -7.30 25.07
CA VAL A 25 10.66 -7.91 24.51
C VAL A 25 10.31 -9.10 23.61
N GLY A 26 9.32 -9.92 23.99
CA GLY A 26 8.80 -11.02 23.19
C GLY A 26 8.21 -10.56 21.85
N ALA A 27 7.41 -9.49 21.84
CA ALA A 27 6.85 -8.92 20.61
C ALA A 27 7.93 -8.32 19.68
N LEU A 28 8.99 -7.75 20.25
CA LEU A 28 10.11 -7.19 19.48
C LEU A 28 11.04 -8.30 18.93
N VAL A 29 11.38 -9.29 19.75
CA VAL A 29 12.42 -10.31 19.49
C VAL A 29 11.89 -11.61 18.87
N ALA A 30 10.58 -11.91 18.97
CA ALA A 30 10.05 -13.12 18.36
C ALA A 30 10.18 -13.10 16.81
N PRO A 31 10.65 -14.19 16.19
CA PRO A 31 10.60 -14.40 14.75
C PRO A 31 9.18 -14.84 14.35
N VAL A 32 8.20 -13.96 14.57
CA VAL A 32 6.87 -14.12 13.98
C VAL A 32 6.92 -13.71 12.51
N ASN A 33 6.54 -14.64 11.63
CA ASN A 33 6.22 -14.38 10.23
C ASN A 33 4.88 -13.62 10.11
N ALA A 34 4.80 -12.46 10.77
CA ALA A 34 3.95 -11.35 10.36
C ALA A 34 4.66 -10.60 9.21
N ASP A 35 4.06 -9.59 8.56
CA ASP A 35 4.28 -9.34 7.12
C ASP A 35 3.86 -7.90 6.53
N ALA A 36 3.15 -6.97 7.21
CA ALA A 36 2.66 -5.57 6.84
C ALA A 36 1.49 -5.22 5.87
N SER A 37 0.53 -4.35 6.25
CA SER A 37 -0.69 -4.07 5.44
C SER A 37 -0.54 -3.23 4.15
N ALA A 38 0.63 -3.23 3.50
CA ALA A 38 0.91 -2.53 2.25
C ALA A 38 0.53 -1.05 2.27
N PHE A 39 -0.44 -0.62 1.46
CA PHE A 39 -0.83 0.80 1.34
C PHE A 39 -2.05 1.19 2.17
N GLN A 40 -2.48 0.36 3.13
CA GLN A 40 -3.40 0.79 4.18
C GLN A 40 -2.66 1.71 5.17
N LEU A 41 -3.35 2.78 5.58
CA LEU A 41 -2.85 3.75 6.55
C LEU A 41 -3.75 3.73 7.80
N LYS A 42 -3.13 3.93 8.96
CA LYS A 42 -3.81 4.08 10.26
C LYS A 42 -3.68 5.48 10.85
N GLU A 43 -2.94 6.36 10.20
CA GLU A 43 -2.39 7.63 10.71
C GLU A 43 -3.42 8.76 10.86
N ASN A 44 -4.58 8.43 11.43
CA ASN A 44 -5.74 9.29 11.60
C ASN A 44 -5.89 9.87 13.03
N SER A 45 -5.01 9.53 13.96
CA SER A 45 -4.92 10.16 15.29
C SER A 45 -3.49 10.16 15.82
N ALA A 46 -2.98 11.33 16.22
CA ALA A 46 -1.70 11.45 16.93
C ALA A 46 -1.76 10.77 18.30
N LYS A 47 -2.90 10.85 18.99
CA LYS A 47 -3.13 10.20 20.30
C LYS A 47 -3.13 8.68 20.13
N GLY A 48 -3.74 8.17 19.06
CA GLY A 48 -3.68 6.77 18.65
C GLY A 48 -2.26 6.33 18.31
N LEU A 49 -1.54 7.07 17.47
CA LEU A 49 -0.17 6.75 17.07
C LEU A 49 0.76 6.59 18.28
N GLY A 50 0.62 7.42 19.32
CA GLY A 50 1.46 7.34 20.53
C GLY A 50 1.39 6.00 21.27
N ARG A 51 0.32 5.22 21.07
CA ARG A 51 0.10 3.87 21.61
C ARG A 51 0.22 2.74 20.57
N ALA A 52 0.79 3.00 19.40
CA ALA A 52 0.74 2.09 18.25
C ALA A 52 -0.72 1.68 17.92
N PHE A 53 -1.63 2.65 17.97
CA PHE A 53 -3.08 2.48 17.79
C PHE A 53 -3.76 1.47 18.73
N ALA A 54 -3.12 1.09 19.85
CA ALA A 54 -3.77 0.30 20.88
C ALA A 54 -4.82 1.13 21.64
N GLY A 55 -5.99 0.54 21.86
CA GLY A 55 -7.17 1.23 22.38
C GLY A 55 -7.82 2.19 21.38
N SER A 56 -7.68 1.98 20.06
CA SER A 56 -8.12 2.94 19.02
C SER A 56 -9.60 3.34 19.10
N ALA A 57 -10.43 2.43 19.59
CA ALA A 57 -11.87 2.63 19.78
C ALA A 57 -12.31 2.59 21.26
N THR A 58 -11.38 2.41 22.20
CA THR A 58 -11.70 2.10 23.62
C THR A 58 -10.99 2.94 24.67
N ALA A 59 -9.84 3.55 24.35
CA ALA A 59 -9.12 4.43 25.29
C ALA A 59 -9.92 5.70 25.67
N GLY A 60 -10.78 6.17 24.77
CA GLY A 60 -11.61 7.35 24.96
C GLY A 60 -10.86 8.68 24.77
N GLY A 61 -11.62 9.78 24.78
CA GLY A 61 -11.07 11.14 24.64
C GLY A 61 -10.41 11.41 23.29
N ASP A 62 -10.83 10.74 22.23
CA ASP A 62 -10.31 10.87 20.86
C ASP A 62 -11.50 10.92 19.89
N VAL A 63 -11.57 11.97 19.07
CA VAL A 63 -12.71 12.18 18.15
C VAL A 63 -12.57 11.31 16.88
N SER A 64 -11.39 10.74 16.62
CA SER A 64 -11.19 9.79 15.51
C SER A 64 -12.07 8.52 15.63
N VAL A 65 -12.70 8.25 16.79
CA VAL A 65 -13.74 7.21 16.91
C VAL A 65 -14.88 7.38 15.90
N VAL A 66 -15.16 8.61 15.43
CA VAL A 66 -16.10 8.89 14.34
C VAL A 66 -15.83 8.00 13.12
N VAL A 67 -14.56 7.70 12.81
CA VAL A 67 -14.16 6.80 11.72
C VAL A 67 -13.65 5.45 12.20
N ASN A 68 -13.06 5.34 13.39
CA ASN A 68 -12.46 4.10 13.90
C ASN A 68 -13.51 3.11 14.48
N ASN A 69 -14.54 3.62 15.17
CA ASN A 69 -15.71 2.87 15.59
C ASN A 69 -16.83 3.85 16.01
N PRO A 70 -17.88 4.06 15.18
CA PRO A 70 -18.89 5.08 15.46
C PRO A 70 -19.63 4.85 16.79
N ALA A 71 -19.76 3.62 17.29
CA ALA A 71 -20.43 3.35 18.56
C ALA A 71 -19.72 4.00 19.76
N ALA A 72 -18.39 4.14 19.70
CA ALA A 72 -17.58 4.75 20.76
C ALA A 72 -17.76 6.29 20.85
N MET A 73 -18.49 6.92 19.93
CA MET A 73 -18.95 8.31 20.10
C MET A 73 -19.81 8.49 21.37
N SER A 74 -20.37 7.41 21.93
CA SER A 74 -21.09 7.41 23.21
C SER A 74 -20.28 7.93 24.40
N GLU A 75 -18.94 7.93 24.31
CA GLU A 75 -18.03 8.48 25.31
C GLU A 75 -17.79 10.00 25.15
N LEU A 76 -18.17 10.60 24.02
CA LEU A 76 -17.94 12.01 23.70
C LEU A 76 -19.08 12.89 24.22
N LYS A 77 -19.01 13.29 25.48
CA LYS A 77 -20.05 14.13 26.13
C LYS A 77 -19.90 15.61 25.78
N GLY A 78 -20.81 16.15 24.95
CA GLY A 78 -20.78 17.51 24.39
C GLY A 78 -20.42 17.56 22.90
N THR A 79 -19.84 18.68 22.45
CA THR A 79 -19.40 18.89 21.07
C THR A 79 -17.88 19.00 20.99
N TYR A 80 -17.27 18.32 20.02
CA TYR A 80 -15.83 18.21 19.86
C TYR A 80 -15.42 18.45 18.40
N LEU A 81 -14.27 19.11 18.23
CA LEU A 81 -13.53 19.21 16.98
C LEU A 81 -12.10 18.71 17.23
N GLN A 82 -11.58 17.86 16.36
CA GLN A 82 -10.20 17.40 16.41
C GLN A 82 -9.58 17.49 15.01
N ALA A 83 -8.36 18.03 14.93
CA ALA A 83 -7.55 18.04 13.72
C ALA A 83 -6.22 17.35 14.00
N ASP A 84 -5.80 16.49 13.07
CA ASP A 84 -4.59 15.70 13.12
C ASP A 84 -3.79 15.89 11.83
N VAL A 85 -2.45 15.86 11.94
CA VAL A 85 -1.57 15.72 10.78
C VAL A 85 -0.39 14.82 11.12
N THR A 86 -0.18 13.79 10.30
CA THR A 86 0.98 12.89 10.41
C THR A 86 1.89 13.08 9.20
N ALA A 87 3.11 13.54 9.41
CA ALA A 87 4.16 13.47 8.39
C ALA A 87 4.72 12.05 8.38
N ILE A 88 4.45 11.32 7.29
CA ILE A 88 4.99 9.98 7.04
C ILE A 88 6.22 10.14 6.15
N ASN A 89 7.42 10.00 6.72
CA ASN A 89 8.65 9.77 5.98
C ASN A 89 8.83 8.27 5.81
N PHE A 90 8.94 7.77 4.59
CA PHE A 90 9.37 6.40 4.33
C PHE A 90 10.59 6.41 3.39
N SER A 91 11.42 5.38 3.50
CA SER A 91 12.54 5.09 2.63
C SER A 91 12.30 3.73 1.97
N ALA A 92 12.69 3.59 0.71
CA ALA A 92 12.64 2.31 0.00
C ALA A 92 13.81 2.22 -0.98
N LYS A 93 14.82 1.41 -0.63
CA LYS A 93 16.07 1.30 -1.39
C LYS A 93 16.23 -0.09 -1.96
N PHE A 94 16.34 -0.17 -3.27
CA PHE A 94 16.58 -1.41 -3.98
C PHE A 94 18.08 -1.76 -4.02
N ASP A 95 18.39 -3.05 -3.95
CA ASP A 95 19.68 -3.61 -4.40
C ASP A 95 19.45 -4.92 -5.17
N GLY A 96 20.01 -5.00 -6.38
CA GLY A 96 19.82 -6.18 -7.24
C GLY A 96 20.17 -5.93 -8.71
N SER A 97 19.52 -6.69 -9.59
CA SER A 97 19.76 -6.64 -11.04
C SER A 97 18.48 -6.87 -11.84
N ALA A 98 18.51 -6.50 -13.11
CA ALA A 98 17.43 -6.76 -14.05
C ALA A 98 17.98 -7.28 -15.38
N HIS A 99 17.21 -8.13 -16.06
CA HIS A 99 17.56 -8.69 -17.36
C HIS A 99 16.37 -8.64 -18.31
N ASP A 100 16.62 -8.40 -19.60
CA ASP A 100 15.58 -8.42 -20.62
C ASP A 100 15.09 -9.85 -20.93
N VAL A 101 14.10 -9.95 -21.83
CA VAL A 101 13.52 -11.23 -22.28
C VAL A 101 14.54 -12.22 -22.92
N LEU A 102 15.74 -11.76 -23.25
CA LEU A 102 16.85 -12.61 -23.74
C LEU A 102 17.87 -12.96 -22.65
N GLY A 103 17.63 -12.56 -21.40
CA GLY A 103 18.56 -12.74 -20.29
C GLY A 103 19.76 -11.78 -20.35
N ARG A 104 19.70 -10.69 -21.11
CA ARG A 104 20.79 -9.69 -21.19
C ARG A 104 20.61 -8.65 -20.09
N PRO A 105 21.68 -8.23 -19.38
CA PRO A 105 21.56 -7.24 -18.32
C PRO A 105 20.96 -5.92 -18.80
N ILE A 106 19.99 -5.39 -18.05
CA ILE A 106 19.44 -4.05 -18.25
C ILE A 106 20.37 -3.05 -17.54
N SER A 107 20.92 -2.11 -18.29
CA SER A 107 21.78 -1.04 -17.74
C SER A 107 20.97 -0.08 -16.86
N GLY A 108 21.60 0.45 -15.81
CA GLY A 108 21.00 1.46 -14.93
C GLY A 108 21.65 1.44 -13.54
N GLY A 109 21.25 2.39 -12.69
CA GLY A 109 21.49 2.32 -11.24
C GLY A 109 20.38 1.56 -10.50
N ASN A 110 20.51 1.42 -9.18
CA ASN A 110 19.50 0.82 -8.33
C ASN A 110 18.25 1.72 -8.11
N GLY A 111 18.22 2.94 -8.63
CA GLY A 111 17.05 3.81 -8.60
C GLY A 111 16.92 4.76 -7.42
N GLY A 112 17.98 4.85 -6.60
CA GLY A 112 18.06 5.79 -5.48
C GLY A 112 17.26 5.33 -4.27
N ASP A 113 16.70 6.29 -3.55
CA ASP A 113 15.71 6.06 -2.51
C ASP A 113 14.34 6.46 -3.08
N ALA A 114 13.48 5.48 -3.34
CA ALA A 114 12.12 5.72 -3.84
C ALA A 114 11.18 6.27 -2.76
N GLY A 115 11.71 6.43 -1.55
CA GLY A 115 11.14 7.11 -0.40
C GLY A 115 10.63 8.53 -0.68
N THR A 116 9.69 8.97 0.15
CA THR A 116 9.34 10.39 0.23
C THR A 116 8.72 10.72 1.59
N THR A 117 8.45 12.01 1.82
CA THR A 117 7.75 12.48 3.01
C THR A 117 6.41 13.09 2.61
N LEU A 118 5.31 12.50 3.08
CA LEU A 118 3.95 12.94 2.75
C LEU A 118 3.16 13.30 4.02
N PRO A 119 2.42 14.42 4.02
CA PRO A 119 1.48 14.73 5.10
C PRO A 119 0.18 13.95 4.92
N VAL A 120 -0.28 13.30 5.98
CA VAL A 120 -1.59 12.66 6.10
C VAL A 120 -2.43 13.49 7.09
N PRO A 121 -3.35 14.33 6.60
CA PRO A 121 -4.26 15.09 7.45
C PRO A 121 -5.48 14.24 7.83
N ALA A 122 -6.05 14.51 9.00
CA ALA A 122 -7.39 14.09 9.36
C ALA A 122 -8.12 15.20 10.14
N LEU A 123 -9.45 15.21 10.04
CA LEU A 123 -10.32 16.20 10.69
C LEU A 123 -11.61 15.53 11.12
N PHE A 124 -11.99 15.68 12.38
CA PHE A 124 -13.18 15.05 12.95
C PHE A 124 -14.02 16.05 13.74
N PHE A 125 -15.33 15.91 13.59
CA PHE A 125 -16.33 16.60 14.39
C PHE A 125 -17.26 15.55 15.00
N ALA A 126 -17.62 15.70 16.26
CA ALA A 126 -18.66 14.90 16.91
C ALA A 126 -19.49 15.77 17.84
N THR A 127 -20.79 15.52 17.91
CA THR A 127 -21.70 16.20 18.83
C THR A 127 -22.73 15.25 19.41
N GLN A 128 -22.95 15.37 20.72
CA GLN A 128 -24.05 14.73 21.42
C GLN A 128 -25.34 15.51 21.15
N VAL A 129 -26.24 14.91 20.37
CA VAL A 129 -27.55 15.51 19.98
C VAL A 129 -28.61 15.28 21.05
N SER A 130 -28.51 14.18 21.79
CA SER A 130 -29.33 13.88 22.96
C SER A 130 -28.58 12.96 23.93
N ASP A 131 -29.18 12.63 25.07
CA ASP A 131 -28.58 11.72 26.07
C ASP A 131 -28.15 10.36 25.50
N ARG A 132 -28.73 9.93 24.38
CA ARG A 132 -28.48 8.63 23.73
C ARG A 132 -28.08 8.70 22.25
N VAL A 133 -28.05 9.87 21.63
CA VAL A 133 -27.75 10.02 20.19
C VAL A 133 -26.55 10.92 20.00
N HIS A 134 -25.54 10.41 19.30
CA HIS A 134 -24.36 11.17 18.91
C HIS A 134 -24.24 11.12 17.39
N VAL A 135 -23.83 12.23 16.77
CA VAL A 135 -23.53 12.30 15.34
C VAL A 135 -22.14 12.88 15.12
N GLY A 136 -21.49 12.47 14.05
CA GLY A 136 -20.16 12.95 13.72
C GLY A 136 -19.86 12.93 12.23
N GLY A 137 -18.84 13.69 11.84
CA GLY A 137 -18.31 13.74 10.48
C GLY A 137 -16.79 13.70 10.53
N GLY A 138 -16.17 13.07 9.53
CA GLY A 138 -14.72 12.91 9.49
C GLY A 138 -14.14 12.91 8.09
N PHE A 139 -13.00 13.58 7.92
CA PHE A 139 -12.13 13.45 6.75
C PHE A 139 -10.85 12.71 7.16
N SER A 140 -10.45 11.71 6.39
CA SER A 140 -9.22 10.94 6.65
C SER A 140 -8.64 10.32 5.38
N VAL A 141 -7.42 9.80 5.43
CA VAL A 141 -6.75 9.11 4.32
C VAL A 141 -6.51 7.64 4.73
N PRO A 142 -7.47 6.72 4.52
CA PRO A 142 -7.32 5.31 4.93
C PRO A 142 -6.37 4.49 4.06
N PHE A 143 -6.03 4.96 2.86
CA PHE A 143 -5.11 4.28 1.96
C PHE A 143 -4.26 5.29 1.20
N GLY A 144 -2.97 5.01 1.10
CA GLY A 144 -2.05 5.83 0.33
C GLY A 144 -0.66 5.22 0.24
N PHE A 145 -0.04 5.37 -0.92
CA PHE A 145 1.40 5.16 -1.09
C PHE A 145 1.93 6.05 -2.21
N GLN A 146 3.23 6.30 -2.17
CA GLN A 146 3.98 6.80 -3.31
C GLN A 146 5.30 6.02 -3.37
N THR A 147 5.88 5.84 -4.54
CA THR A 147 7.27 5.42 -4.77
C THR A 147 7.76 6.13 -6.02
N GLU A 148 8.99 6.64 -6.04
CA GLU A 148 9.54 7.32 -7.24
C GLU A 148 11.04 7.07 -7.39
N TYR A 149 11.39 6.17 -8.30
CA TYR A 149 12.78 5.80 -8.64
C TYR A 149 13.39 6.76 -9.69
N ASP A 150 14.72 6.80 -9.76
CA ASP A 150 15.44 7.41 -10.90
C ASP A 150 14.99 6.80 -12.24
N LYS A 151 14.84 7.62 -13.29
CA LYS A 151 14.19 7.18 -14.55
C LYS A 151 14.96 6.09 -15.30
N ASP A 152 16.28 6.07 -15.16
CA ASP A 152 17.22 5.18 -15.83
C ASP A 152 17.55 3.92 -15.00
N TRP A 153 16.89 3.72 -13.84
CA TRP A 153 17.15 2.57 -12.97
C TRP A 153 16.88 1.22 -13.65
N VAL A 154 17.51 0.17 -13.14
CA VAL A 154 17.43 -1.19 -13.73
C VAL A 154 16.00 -1.73 -13.81
N GLY A 155 15.13 -1.39 -12.86
CA GLY A 155 13.74 -1.85 -12.81
C GLY A 155 12.71 -0.94 -13.50
N ARG A 156 13.13 0.05 -14.31
CA ARG A 156 12.24 1.08 -14.92
C ARG A 156 11.07 0.53 -15.76
N TYR A 157 11.18 -0.68 -16.29
CA TYR A 157 10.10 -1.38 -17.02
C TYR A 157 9.07 -2.06 -16.09
N HIS A 158 9.33 -2.16 -14.79
CA HIS A 158 8.38 -2.58 -13.77
C HIS A 158 7.67 -1.38 -13.13
N GLY A 159 8.37 -0.25 -12.97
CA GLY A 159 7.80 1.02 -12.53
C GLY A 159 8.85 2.13 -12.41
N ILE A 160 8.42 3.40 -12.46
CA ILE A 160 9.28 4.55 -12.12
C ILE A 160 8.61 5.33 -10.99
N LYS A 161 7.44 5.93 -11.26
CA LYS A 161 6.58 6.55 -10.24
C LYS A 161 5.33 5.69 -10.08
N SER A 162 4.96 5.40 -8.85
CA SER A 162 3.62 4.92 -8.52
C SER A 162 3.09 5.77 -7.39
N LYS A 163 1.86 6.25 -7.53
CA LYS A 163 1.15 7.01 -6.50
C LYS A 163 -0.29 6.54 -6.45
N PHE A 164 -0.76 6.27 -5.26
CA PHE A 164 -2.14 5.91 -4.98
C PHE A 164 -2.60 6.67 -3.73
N GLN A 165 -3.85 7.13 -3.74
CA GLN A 165 -4.42 7.83 -2.59
C GLN A 165 -5.95 7.65 -2.59
N SER A 166 -6.50 7.22 -1.45
CA SER A 166 -7.93 7.26 -1.16
C SER A 166 -8.20 8.20 0.01
N LEU A 167 -9.15 9.12 -0.15
CA LEU A 167 -9.63 10.01 0.91
C LEU A 167 -11.07 9.63 1.27
N ASP A 168 -11.36 9.45 2.55
CA ASP A 168 -12.71 9.18 3.05
C ASP A 168 -13.33 10.48 3.59
N ALA A 169 -14.54 10.78 3.13
CA ALA A 169 -15.50 11.64 3.81
C ALA A 169 -16.55 10.75 4.47
N THR A 170 -16.58 10.74 5.80
CA THR A 170 -17.42 9.86 6.61
C THR A 170 -18.48 10.65 7.36
N LEU A 171 -19.71 10.14 7.39
CA LEU A 171 -20.80 10.62 8.25
C LEU A 171 -21.24 9.48 9.16
N SER A 172 -21.27 9.71 10.47
CA SER A 172 -21.47 8.70 11.50
C SER A 172 -22.62 9.08 12.43
N ALA A 173 -23.36 8.07 12.90
CA ALA A 173 -24.33 8.18 13.97
C ALA A 173 -24.15 7.02 14.96
N SER A 174 -24.40 7.28 16.25
CA SER A 174 -24.47 6.25 17.28
C SER A 174 -25.71 6.39 18.15
N PHE A 175 -26.14 5.25 18.68
CA PHE A 175 -27.26 5.13 19.59
C PHE A 175 -26.87 4.30 20.82
N ASP A 176 -27.06 4.89 22.00
CA ASP A 176 -26.81 4.26 23.29
C ASP A 176 -28.03 3.39 23.63
N VAL A 177 -27.93 2.10 23.32
CA VAL A 177 -29.01 1.09 23.52
C VAL A 177 -29.27 0.89 25.01
N THR A 178 -28.18 0.84 25.79
CA THR A 178 -28.16 0.83 27.25
C THR A 178 -26.96 1.65 27.75
N ASP A 179 -26.91 1.96 29.04
CA ASP A 179 -25.81 2.74 29.65
C ASP A 179 -24.42 2.10 29.44
N ASN A 180 -24.39 0.78 29.21
CA ASN A 180 -23.18 -0.03 29.03
C ASN A 180 -22.98 -0.54 27.59
N PHE A 181 -23.88 -0.24 26.64
CA PHE A 181 -23.78 -0.74 25.26
C PHE A 181 -24.37 0.26 24.25
N SER A 182 -23.56 0.64 23.27
CA SER A 182 -23.96 1.45 22.12
C SER A 182 -23.69 0.74 20.80
N LEU A 183 -24.50 1.09 19.80
CA LEU A 183 -24.30 0.74 18.40
C LEU A 183 -24.00 2.00 17.59
N GLY A 184 -23.27 1.85 16.50
CA GLY A 184 -23.01 2.94 15.58
C GLY A 184 -22.91 2.48 14.13
N ALA A 185 -23.20 3.38 13.22
CA ALA A 185 -23.09 3.18 11.79
C ALA A 185 -22.47 4.41 11.14
N SER A 186 -21.77 4.21 10.03
CA SER A 186 -21.32 5.31 9.17
C SER A 186 -21.62 5.05 7.70
N PHE A 187 -21.89 6.14 6.98
CA PHE A 187 -21.80 6.21 5.53
C PHE A 187 -20.43 6.81 5.14
N ILE A 188 -19.80 6.26 4.11
CA ILE A 188 -18.46 6.65 3.65
C ILE A 188 -18.52 6.96 2.16
N ALA A 189 -18.14 8.18 1.77
CA ALA A 189 -17.82 8.53 0.39
C ALA A 189 -16.29 8.57 0.25
N GLN A 190 -15.73 7.72 -0.62
CA GLN A 190 -14.30 7.54 -0.79
C GLN A 190 -13.86 8.04 -2.17
N LYS A 191 -12.98 9.05 -2.22
CA LYS A 191 -12.35 9.51 -3.45
C LYS A 191 -11.00 8.82 -3.64
N THR A 192 -10.88 7.96 -4.65
CA THR A 192 -9.62 7.26 -4.97
C THR A 192 -8.99 7.85 -6.22
N SER A 193 -7.66 7.94 -6.24
CA SER A 193 -6.86 8.35 -7.40
C SER A 193 -5.58 7.52 -7.51
N ALA A 194 -5.13 7.28 -8.74
CA ALA A 194 -3.89 6.58 -9.05
C ALA A 194 -3.11 7.27 -10.18
N GLU A 195 -1.79 7.31 -10.05
CA GLU A 195 -0.83 7.68 -11.10
C GLU A 195 0.27 6.63 -11.15
N LEU A 196 0.46 6.00 -12.31
CA LEU A 196 1.48 4.98 -12.55
C LEU A 196 2.32 5.39 -13.75
N THR A 197 3.63 5.30 -13.62
CA THR A 197 4.57 5.43 -14.73
C THR A 197 5.54 4.26 -14.79
N SER A 198 6.07 4.03 -15.98
CA SER A 198 7.18 3.12 -16.27
C SER A 198 7.84 3.57 -17.58
N ALA A 199 9.07 3.12 -17.80
CA ALA A 199 9.62 3.08 -19.14
C ALA A 199 8.89 2.02 -19.98
N VAL A 200 8.96 2.13 -21.31
CA VAL A 200 8.47 1.14 -22.26
C VAL A 200 9.67 0.58 -23.02
N ASN A 201 9.92 -0.73 -22.85
CA ASN A 201 11.04 -1.41 -23.49
C ASN A 201 10.75 -1.68 -24.98
N PHE A 202 10.86 -0.65 -25.83
CA PHE A 202 10.74 -0.82 -27.27
C PHE A 202 11.85 -1.70 -27.87
N ASN A 203 12.96 -1.86 -27.17
CA ASN A 203 14.01 -2.78 -27.58
C ASN A 203 13.51 -4.23 -27.48
N ALA A 204 12.80 -4.62 -26.42
CA ALA A 204 12.15 -5.94 -26.34
C ALA A 204 11.18 -6.21 -27.52
N VAL A 205 10.46 -5.19 -27.99
CA VAL A 205 9.62 -5.30 -29.20
C VAL A 205 10.48 -5.59 -30.45
N GLY A 206 11.59 -4.85 -30.63
CA GLY A 206 12.56 -5.09 -31.70
C GLY A 206 13.18 -6.50 -31.65
N LEU A 207 13.56 -6.97 -30.46
CA LEU A 207 14.12 -8.32 -30.27
C LEU A 207 13.10 -9.41 -30.63
N GLY A 208 11.82 -9.24 -30.27
CA GLY A 208 10.74 -10.16 -30.64
C GLY A 208 10.58 -10.26 -32.16
N ILE A 209 10.67 -9.13 -32.87
CA ILE A 209 10.67 -9.09 -34.34
C ILE A 209 11.91 -9.80 -34.91
N GLN A 210 13.10 -9.58 -34.35
CA GLN A 210 14.34 -10.26 -34.76
C GLN A 210 14.26 -11.78 -34.58
N GLN A 211 13.71 -12.25 -33.45
CA GLN A 211 13.45 -13.68 -33.24
C GLN A 211 12.47 -14.23 -34.28
N GLY A 212 11.39 -13.50 -34.58
CA GLY A 212 10.43 -13.86 -35.63
C GLY A 212 11.09 -14.00 -37.00
N ILE A 213 11.95 -13.05 -37.40
CA ILE A 213 12.75 -13.11 -38.64
C ILE A 213 13.65 -14.35 -38.62
N GLY A 214 14.33 -14.64 -37.51
CA GLY A 214 15.17 -15.83 -37.36
C GLY A 214 14.39 -17.14 -37.53
N ALA A 215 13.22 -17.25 -36.89
CA ALA A 215 12.34 -18.41 -36.99
C ALA A 215 11.77 -18.61 -38.40
N GLN A 216 11.35 -17.52 -39.08
CA GLN A 216 10.91 -17.56 -40.47
C GLN A 216 12.05 -17.97 -41.42
N THR A 217 13.26 -17.45 -41.20
CA THR A 217 14.46 -17.83 -41.96
C THR A 217 14.76 -19.32 -41.80
N ALA A 218 14.74 -19.83 -40.57
CA ALA A 218 14.93 -21.25 -40.29
C ALA A 218 13.85 -22.15 -40.93
N ALA A 219 12.58 -21.74 -40.87
CA ALA A 219 11.48 -22.45 -41.52
C ALA A 219 11.63 -22.49 -43.06
N GLY A 220 12.01 -21.37 -43.68
CA GLY A 220 12.30 -21.30 -45.11
C GLY A 220 13.48 -22.19 -45.53
N VAL A 221 14.56 -22.19 -44.74
CA VAL A 221 15.71 -23.10 -44.95
C VAL A 221 15.29 -24.56 -44.85
N ALA A 222 14.46 -24.94 -43.86
CA ALA A 222 13.96 -26.29 -43.71
C ALA A 222 13.07 -26.73 -44.90
N GLN A 223 12.24 -25.83 -45.45
CA GLN A 223 11.45 -26.08 -46.66
C GLN A 223 12.35 -26.32 -47.89
N ILE A 224 13.40 -25.51 -48.08
CA ILE A 224 14.37 -25.70 -49.17
C ILE A 224 15.10 -27.04 -49.01
N GLN A 225 15.54 -27.38 -47.79
CA GLN A 225 16.19 -28.67 -47.51
C GLN A 225 15.27 -29.87 -47.81
N ALA A 226 13.97 -29.77 -47.48
CA ALA A 226 12.99 -30.80 -47.83
C ALA A 226 12.81 -30.95 -49.35
N ALA A 227 12.81 -29.84 -50.11
CA ALA A 227 12.71 -29.87 -51.57
C ALA A 227 13.97 -30.49 -52.24
N ILE A 228 15.17 -30.28 -51.68
CA ILE A 228 16.40 -30.98 -52.10
C ILE A 228 16.25 -32.49 -51.85
N ALA A 229 15.81 -32.89 -50.64
CA ALA A 229 15.63 -34.29 -50.27
C ALA A 229 14.56 -35.01 -51.12
N ALA A 230 13.52 -34.28 -51.55
CA ALA A 230 12.49 -34.76 -52.47
C ALA A 230 12.93 -34.78 -53.96
N GLY A 231 14.16 -34.36 -54.28
CA GLY A 231 14.67 -34.30 -55.66
C GLY A 231 14.02 -33.22 -56.53
N GLN A 232 13.28 -32.28 -55.95
CA GLN A 232 12.54 -31.23 -56.68
C GLN A 232 13.45 -30.09 -57.14
N ILE A 233 14.57 -29.87 -56.45
CA ILE A 233 15.61 -28.89 -56.77
C ILE A 233 17.00 -29.52 -56.62
N SER A 234 17.96 -29.12 -57.45
CA SER A 234 19.32 -29.67 -57.34
C SER A 234 20.03 -29.16 -56.07
N PRO A 235 20.98 -29.93 -55.49
CA PRO A 235 21.73 -29.51 -54.30
C PRO A 235 22.44 -28.17 -54.48
N ALA A 236 22.97 -27.88 -55.67
CA ALA A 236 23.63 -26.62 -55.98
C ALA A 236 22.66 -25.42 -55.98
N GLN A 237 21.47 -25.58 -56.58
CA GLN A 237 20.42 -24.55 -56.54
C GLN A 237 19.90 -24.35 -55.12
N GLY A 238 19.64 -25.43 -54.38
CA GLY A 238 19.18 -25.37 -53.00
C GLY A 238 20.18 -24.69 -52.06
N ALA A 239 21.49 -24.94 -52.22
CA ALA A 239 22.54 -24.26 -51.46
C ALA A 239 22.54 -22.74 -51.71
N ALA A 240 22.40 -22.30 -52.96
CA ALA A 240 22.31 -20.88 -53.31
C ALA A 240 21.03 -20.23 -52.73
N MET A 241 19.89 -20.92 -52.78
CA MET A 241 18.63 -20.45 -52.19
C MET A 241 18.71 -20.32 -50.66
N ILE A 242 19.35 -21.28 -49.97
CA ILE A 242 19.60 -21.21 -48.52
C ILE A 242 20.50 -20.01 -48.19
N GLN A 243 21.59 -19.81 -48.94
CA GLN A 243 22.49 -18.68 -48.71
C GLN A 243 21.77 -17.33 -48.90
N ALA A 244 20.94 -17.19 -49.94
CA ALA A 244 20.15 -15.99 -50.17
C ALA A 244 19.12 -15.75 -49.05
N ALA A 245 18.40 -16.79 -48.61
CA ALA A 245 17.42 -16.69 -47.52
C ALA A 245 18.08 -16.27 -46.19
N VAL A 246 19.24 -16.86 -45.86
CA VAL A 246 19.99 -16.49 -44.65
C VAL A 246 20.52 -15.05 -44.73
N GLN A 247 21.07 -14.62 -45.87
CA GLN A 247 21.52 -13.23 -46.05
C GLN A 247 20.36 -12.23 -45.94
N GLN A 248 19.20 -12.53 -46.52
CA GLN A 248 18.00 -11.69 -46.42
C GLN A 248 17.50 -11.60 -44.97
N GLY A 249 17.43 -12.73 -44.26
CA GLY A 249 17.05 -12.77 -42.83
C GLY A 249 18.02 -11.97 -41.94
N GLN A 250 19.33 -12.12 -42.16
CA GLN A 250 20.35 -11.36 -41.44
C GLN A 250 20.26 -9.85 -41.71
N ALA A 251 20.06 -9.43 -42.97
CA ALA A 251 19.88 -8.03 -43.32
C ALA A 251 18.62 -7.42 -42.69
N ALA A 252 17.50 -8.16 -42.68
CA ALA A 252 16.27 -7.73 -42.04
C ALA A 252 16.44 -7.59 -40.51
N ALA A 253 17.07 -8.57 -39.85
CA ALA A 253 17.34 -8.51 -38.41
C ALA A 253 18.29 -7.36 -38.04
N ALA A 254 19.32 -7.09 -38.86
CA ALA A 254 20.22 -5.94 -38.68
C ALA A 254 19.51 -4.59 -38.87
N GLY A 255 18.57 -4.50 -39.82
CA GLY A 255 17.73 -3.31 -40.01
C GLY A 255 16.88 -3.01 -38.77
N VAL A 256 16.27 -4.04 -38.15
CA VAL A 256 15.54 -3.89 -36.88
C VAL A 256 16.47 -3.48 -35.74
N ALA A 257 17.69 -4.03 -35.67
CA ALA A 257 18.68 -3.66 -34.65
C ALA A 257 19.03 -2.17 -34.70
N ALA A 258 19.24 -1.64 -35.90
CA ALA A 258 19.64 -0.25 -36.12
C ALA A 258 18.58 0.76 -35.67
N VAL A 259 17.30 0.37 -35.66
CA VAL A 259 16.17 1.20 -35.19
C VAL A 259 15.67 0.83 -33.78
N THR A 260 16.25 -0.18 -33.12
CA THR A 260 15.97 -0.49 -31.70
C THR A 260 17.26 -0.63 -30.87
N PRO A 261 18.06 0.46 -30.78
CA PRO A 261 19.27 0.47 -29.97
C PRO A 261 18.95 0.40 -28.45
N PRO A 262 19.59 -0.52 -27.70
CA PRO A 262 19.41 -0.64 -26.25
C PRO A 262 19.57 0.70 -25.51
N GLY A 263 18.72 0.93 -24.52
CA GLY A 263 18.75 2.13 -23.66
C GLY A 263 17.98 3.34 -24.20
N VAL A 264 17.39 3.27 -25.40
CA VAL A 264 16.46 4.30 -25.89
C VAL A 264 15.02 3.89 -25.56
N ASP A 265 14.46 4.51 -24.52
CA ASP A 265 13.17 4.12 -23.94
C ASP A 265 12.03 5.12 -24.22
N GLY A 266 10.83 4.57 -24.40
CA GLY A 266 9.58 5.32 -24.25
C GLY A 266 9.14 5.42 -22.80
N TYR A 267 8.05 6.14 -22.55
CA TYR A 267 7.44 6.22 -21.22
C TYR A 267 5.92 6.07 -21.32
N ALA A 268 5.37 5.28 -20.40
CA ALA A 268 3.94 5.20 -20.14
C ALA A 268 3.61 6.02 -18.87
N ARG A 269 2.51 6.76 -18.91
CA ARG A 269 1.91 7.46 -17.75
C ARG A 269 0.41 7.28 -17.75
N ILE A 270 -0.06 6.44 -16.84
CA ILE A 270 -1.46 6.08 -16.63
C ILE A 270 -1.98 6.87 -15.43
N LYS A 271 -3.14 7.50 -15.58
CA LYS A 271 -3.82 8.23 -14.51
C LYS A 271 -5.31 7.90 -14.50
N GLY A 272 -5.90 7.83 -13.32
CA GLY A 272 -7.35 7.81 -13.18
C GLY A 272 -7.83 8.02 -11.75
N ASP A 273 -9.09 8.36 -11.61
CA ASP A 273 -9.76 8.60 -10.34
C ASP A 273 -11.24 8.18 -10.39
N ASP A 274 -11.85 7.97 -9.22
CA ASP A 274 -13.26 7.58 -9.08
C ASP A 274 -13.82 7.89 -7.68
N TRP A 275 -15.13 7.92 -7.54
CA TRP A 275 -15.85 7.99 -6.26
C TRP A 275 -16.54 6.65 -5.96
N GLY A 276 -16.08 5.98 -4.90
CA GLY A 276 -16.74 4.80 -4.34
C GLY A 276 -17.53 5.14 -3.07
N TYR A 277 -18.52 4.30 -2.73
CA TYR A 277 -19.34 4.47 -1.54
C TYR A 277 -19.36 3.20 -0.68
N GLY A 278 -19.38 3.38 0.63
CA GLY A 278 -19.31 2.29 1.59
C GLY A 278 -19.99 2.61 2.92
N TRP A 279 -19.85 1.68 3.85
CA TRP A 279 -20.41 1.77 5.18
C TRP A 279 -19.52 1.07 6.21
N GLN A 280 -19.74 1.38 7.47
CA GLN A 280 -19.22 0.59 8.59
C GLN A 280 -20.24 0.47 9.71
N LEU A 281 -20.09 -0.58 10.53
CA LEU A 281 -20.92 -0.85 11.71
C LEU A 281 -20.02 -1.14 12.91
N GLY A 282 -20.29 -0.43 14.00
CA GLY A 282 -19.58 -0.56 15.26
C GLY A 282 -20.51 -0.98 16.41
N GLY A 283 -19.96 -1.75 17.34
CA GLY A 283 -20.51 -1.96 18.68
C GLY A 283 -19.47 -1.58 19.73
N PHE A 284 -19.92 -1.03 20.85
CA PHE A 284 -19.06 -0.59 21.96
C PHE A 284 -19.71 -0.95 23.30
N TRP A 285 -18.92 -1.57 24.19
CA TRP A 285 -19.36 -2.10 25.48
C TRP A 285 -18.49 -1.54 26.61
N LYS A 286 -19.16 -1.11 27.69
CA LYS A 286 -18.55 -0.82 28.99
C LYS A 286 -18.74 -2.08 29.85
N LEU A 287 -17.74 -2.96 29.86
CA LEU A 287 -17.80 -4.25 30.55
C LEU A 287 -17.76 -4.06 32.07
N THR A 288 -16.96 -3.09 32.52
CA THR A 288 -16.90 -2.58 33.90
C THR A 288 -16.71 -1.05 33.83
N PRO A 289 -16.66 -0.32 34.95
CA PRO A 289 -16.26 1.10 34.95
C PRO A 289 -14.86 1.36 34.35
N ASN A 290 -13.99 0.33 34.35
CA ASN A 290 -12.60 0.40 33.92
C ASN A 290 -12.33 -0.33 32.59
N ASP A 291 -13.16 -1.31 32.23
CA ASP A 291 -12.94 -2.22 31.11
C ASP A 291 -13.89 -1.92 29.96
N LYS A 292 -13.33 -1.67 28.77
CA LYS A 292 -14.08 -1.32 27.56
C LYS A 292 -13.70 -2.25 26.41
N LEU A 293 -14.69 -2.67 25.63
CA LEU A 293 -14.53 -3.50 24.45
C LEU A 293 -15.24 -2.83 23.27
N ALA A 294 -14.65 -2.88 22.09
CA ALA A 294 -15.26 -2.39 20.87
C ALA A 294 -15.00 -3.35 19.72
N LEU A 295 -16.02 -3.56 18.87
CA LEU A 295 -15.93 -4.32 17.63
C LEU A 295 -16.38 -3.42 16.48
N ASN A 296 -15.63 -3.38 15.38
CA ASN A 296 -16.00 -2.61 14.18
C ASN A 296 -15.85 -3.47 12.91
N TYR A 297 -16.71 -3.24 11.93
CA TYR A 297 -16.60 -3.79 10.59
C TYR A 297 -16.78 -2.69 9.56
N ARG A 298 -15.71 -2.38 8.82
CA ARG A 298 -15.72 -1.49 7.65
C ARG A 298 -15.87 -2.34 6.39
N ALA A 299 -16.89 -2.04 5.59
CA ALA A 299 -17.12 -2.75 4.34
C ALA A 299 -16.05 -2.41 3.28
N LYS A 300 -15.87 -3.31 2.31
CA LYS A 300 -15.08 -3.05 1.10
C LYS A 300 -15.75 -1.97 0.24
N ILE A 301 -14.96 -1.15 -0.46
CA ILE A 301 -15.47 -0.13 -1.38
C ILE A 301 -14.87 -0.38 -2.76
N SER A 302 -15.73 -0.62 -3.74
CA SER A 302 -15.34 -0.79 -5.13
C SER A 302 -15.33 0.53 -5.89
N HIS A 303 -14.37 0.66 -6.81
CA HIS A 303 -14.08 1.82 -7.65
C HIS A 303 -13.87 1.35 -9.09
N ARG A 304 -14.30 2.15 -10.06
CA ARG A 304 -13.95 2.03 -11.48
C ARG A 304 -13.22 3.30 -11.89
N LEU A 305 -11.91 3.32 -11.66
CA LEU A 305 -11.03 4.43 -11.99
C LEU A 305 -11.14 4.75 -13.48
N GLN A 306 -11.39 6.01 -13.82
CA GLN A 306 -11.45 6.50 -15.20
C GLN A 306 -10.37 7.55 -15.41
N GLY A 307 -9.74 7.56 -16.60
CA GLY A 307 -8.75 8.58 -16.92
C GLY A 307 -8.00 8.33 -18.24
N THR A 308 -6.68 8.54 -18.24
CA THR A 308 -5.85 8.58 -19.47
C THR A 308 -4.60 7.71 -19.39
N GLY A 309 -4.24 7.11 -20.51
CA GLY A 309 -2.94 6.50 -20.78
C GLY A 309 -2.15 7.40 -21.74
N ASN A 310 -1.06 7.98 -21.26
CA ASN A 310 -0.13 8.78 -22.05
C ASN A 310 1.08 7.93 -22.41
N PHE A 311 1.50 7.96 -23.68
CA PHE A 311 2.65 7.21 -24.16
C PHE A 311 3.56 8.16 -24.95
N THR A 312 4.86 8.07 -24.71
CA THR A 312 5.89 8.67 -25.57
C THR A 312 6.64 7.55 -26.28
N THR A 313 6.67 7.60 -27.61
CA THR A 313 7.38 6.66 -28.47
C THR A 313 8.82 7.10 -28.72
N THR A 314 9.60 6.26 -29.41
CA THR A 314 10.94 6.60 -29.88
C THR A 314 10.95 6.64 -31.41
N PRO A 315 11.81 7.47 -32.05
CA PRO A 315 11.85 7.56 -33.51
C PRO A 315 12.09 6.21 -34.21
N GLY A 316 12.85 5.33 -33.56
CA GLY A 316 13.11 3.98 -34.04
C GLY A 316 11.89 3.05 -33.97
N TYR A 317 11.09 3.16 -32.92
CA TYR A 317 9.79 2.48 -32.83
C TYR A 317 8.80 3.00 -33.89
N ASP A 318 8.76 4.32 -34.11
CA ASP A 318 7.88 4.93 -35.13
C ASP A 318 8.26 4.44 -36.55
N LEU A 319 9.56 4.23 -36.83
CA LEU A 319 10.04 3.59 -38.07
C LEU A 319 9.63 2.12 -38.20
N LEU A 320 9.56 1.35 -37.10
CA LEU A 320 9.03 -0.01 -37.13
C LEU A 320 7.52 -0.05 -37.40
N LEU A 321 6.75 0.86 -36.80
CA LEU A 321 5.31 1.02 -37.10
C LEU A 321 5.05 1.46 -38.55
N ALA A 322 5.94 2.26 -39.14
CA ALA A 322 5.82 2.69 -40.53
C ALA A 322 6.02 1.54 -41.55
N ASN A 323 6.55 0.39 -41.14
CA ASN A 323 6.70 -0.78 -41.99
C ASN A 323 5.40 -1.61 -42.04
N PRO A 324 4.68 -1.68 -43.19
CA PRO A 324 3.39 -2.36 -43.26
C PRO A 324 3.44 -3.87 -42.95
N ALA A 325 4.60 -4.51 -43.11
CA ALA A 325 4.79 -5.92 -42.80
C ALA A 325 4.96 -6.19 -41.29
N LEU A 326 5.25 -5.16 -40.49
CA LEU A 326 5.45 -5.26 -39.04
C LEU A 326 4.35 -4.56 -38.22
N ALA A 327 3.74 -3.51 -38.78
CA ALA A 327 2.72 -2.68 -38.13
C ALA A 327 1.56 -3.47 -37.49
N SER A 328 1.15 -4.59 -38.09
CA SER A 328 0.06 -5.45 -37.58
C SER A 328 0.47 -6.33 -36.38
N SER A 329 1.77 -6.47 -36.11
CA SER A 329 2.33 -7.26 -35.01
C SER A 329 2.85 -6.41 -33.84
N ILE A 330 2.83 -5.08 -33.98
CA ILE A 330 3.33 -4.12 -32.99
C ILE A 330 2.12 -3.44 -32.31
N PRO A 331 1.95 -3.52 -30.98
CA PRO A 331 0.87 -2.84 -30.27
C PRO A 331 0.95 -1.31 -30.44
N PRO A 332 -0.08 -0.60 -30.93
CA PRO A 332 0.02 0.82 -31.25
C PRO A 332 -0.04 1.71 -29.99
N PHE A 333 1.12 1.87 -29.32
CA PHE A 333 1.28 2.78 -28.19
C PHE A 333 0.93 4.22 -28.59
N SER A 334 -0.21 4.69 -28.10
CA SER A 334 -0.84 5.95 -28.50
C SER A 334 -1.67 6.50 -27.34
N HIS A 335 -1.73 7.83 -27.24
CA HIS A 335 -2.48 8.49 -26.17
C HIS A 335 -3.97 8.10 -26.24
N THR A 336 -4.54 7.74 -25.10
CA THR A 336 -5.88 7.12 -25.02
C THR A 336 -6.55 7.41 -23.68
N THR A 337 -7.86 7.18 -23.61
CA THR A 337 -8.57 7.04 -22.34
C THR A 337 -8.43 5.62 -21.79
N GLY A 338 -8.79 5.38 -20.53
CA GLY A 338 -8.77 4.04 -19.97
C GLY A 338 -9.55 3.90 -18.67
N THR A 339 -9.75 2.66 -18.26
CA THR A 339 -10.41 2.29 -17.01
C THR A 339 -9.66 1.18 -16.26
N ALA A 340 -9.67 1.25 -14.93
CA ALA A 340 -9.15 0.20 -14.06
C ALA A 340 -10.09 -0.01 -12.87
N ASP A 341 -10.55 -1.25 -12.67
CA ASP A 341 -11.36 -1.61 -11.52
C ASP A 341 -10.46 -1.83 -10.29
N PHE A 342 -10.82 -1.24 -9.16
CA PHE A 342 -10.09 -1.33 -7.91
C PHE A 342 -11.06 -1.52 -6.73
N THR A 343 -10.62 -2.10 -5.62
CA THR A 343 -11.48 -2.28 -4.44
C THR A 343 -10.65 -2.16 -3.17
N THR A 344 -10.99 -1.21 -2.30
CA THR A 344 -10.42 -1.17 -0.95
C THR A 344 -10.99 -2.31 -0.11
N PRO A 345 -10.16 -3.00 0.69
CA PRO A 345 -10.56 -4.19 1.43
C PRO A 345 -11.59 -3.89 2.53
N ALA A 346 -12.34 -4.92 2.90
CA ALA A 346 -13.11 -4.89 4.15
C ALA A 346 -12.16 -5.09 5.34
N VAL A 347 -12.48 -4.49 6.49
CA VAL A 347 -11.67 -4.59 7.72
C VAL A 347 -12.60 -4.95 8.88
N ALA A 348 -12.30 -6.04 9.58
CA ALA A 348 -12.91 -6.36 10.87
C ALA A 348 -11.90 -6.05 11.98
N SER A 349 -12.30 -5.37 13.04
CA SER A 349 -11.40 -5.04 14.16
C SER A 349 -12.04 -5.20 15.53
N ALA A 350 -11.19 -5.46 16.50
CA ALA A 350 -11.50 -5.53 17.92
C ALA A 350 -10.49 -4.68 18.70
N SER A 351 -11.00 -3.87 19.63
CA SER A 351 -10.21 -2.99 20.50
C SER A 351 -10.65 -3.22 21.95
N TYR A 352 -9.71 -3.30 22.88
CA TYR A 352 -9.97 -3.40 24.32
C TYR A 352 -9.10 -2.42 25.09
N TRP A 353 -9.65 -1.88 26.18
CA TRP A 353 -8.96 -0.98 27.10
C TRP A 353 -9.25 -1.35 28.55
N HIS A 354 -8.20 -1.35 29.37
CA HIS A 354 -8.27 -1.39 30.83
C HIS A 354 -7.76 -0.07 31.43
N GLN A 355 -8.61 0.61 32.19
CA GLN A 355 -8.28 1.83 32.90
C GLN A 355 -7.92 1.55 34.36
N ALA A 356 -6.69 1.89 34.74
CA ALA A 356 -6.24 2.02 36.13
C ALA A 356 -6.02 3.50 36.49
N GLU A 357 -5.74 3.78 37.76
CA GLU A 357 -5.61 5.15 38.30
C GLU A 357 -4.58 6.02 37.56
N LYS A 358 -3.36 5.47 37.33
CA LYS A 358 -2.26 6.19 36.67
C LYS A 358 -1.86 5.61 35.31
N PHE A 359 -2.47 4.50 34.92
CA PHE A 359 -2.14 3.78 33.70
C PHE A 359 -3.42 3.35 32.98
N GLY A 360 -3.47 3.55 31.68
CA GLY A 360 -4.43 2.86 30.81
C GLY A 360 -3.65 1.96 29.85
N VAL A 361 -4.12 0.73 29.64
CA VAL A 361 -3.48 -0.23 28.74
C VAL A 361 -4.53 -0.79 27.79
N GLY A 362 -4.19 -0.85 26.50
CA GLY A 362 -5.06 -1.39 25.48
C GLY A 362 -4.39 -2.39 24.57
N VAL A 363 -5.23 -3.10 23.82
CA VAL A 363 -4.85 -3.93 22.69
C VAL A 363 -5.81 -3.68 21.54
N ASP A 364 -5.29 -3.70 20.32
CA ASP A 364 -6.07 -3.62 19.08
C ASP A 364 -5.66 -4.75 18.13
N VAL A 365 -6.65 -5.41 17.53
CA VAL A 365 -6.47 -6.39 16.46
C VAL A 365 -7.36 -6.00 15.28
N ALA A 366 -6.81 -5.96 14.08
CA ALA A 366 -7.57 -5.74 12.85
C ALA A 366 -7.21 -6.78 11.79
N TYR A 367 -8.22 -7.36 11.16
CA TYR A 367 -8.11 -8.31 10.06
C TYR A 367 -8.57 -7.65 8.76
N THR A 368 -7.64 -7.44 7.83
CA THR A 368 -7.92 -6.78 6.54
C THR A 368 -8.07 -7.82 5.43
N LYS A 369 -9.20 -7.75 4.71
CA LYS A 369 -9.56 -8.64 3.61
C LYS A 369 -8.91 -8.25 2.28
N TRP A 370 -7.58 -8.25 2.25
CA TRP A 370 -6.79 -7.95 1.05
C TRP A 370 -6.91 -9.02 -0.06
N ASP A 371 -7.54 -10.16 0.20
CA ASP A 371 -7.85 -11.19 -0.81
C ASP A 371 -8.65 -10.67 -2.01
N VAL A 372 -9.33 -9.53 -1.87
CA VAL A 372 -10.01 -8.82 -2.97
C VAL A 372 -9.08 -8.30 -4.07
N PHE A 373 -7.79 -8.04 -3.77
CA PHE A 373 -6.86 -7.47 -4.75
C PHE A 373 -6.05 -8.56 -5.45
N LYS A 374 -6.59 -9.07 -6.57
CA LYS A 374 -5.94 -10.14 -7.36
C LYS A 374 -5.06 -9.61 -8.48
N ASN A 375 -5.58 -8.74 -9.32
CA ASN A 375 -4.84 -8.17 -10.44
C ASN A 375 -5.13 -6.67 -10.53
N LEU A 376 -4.16 -5.90 -11.00
CA LEU A 376 -4.38 -4.55 -11.49
C LEU A 376 -4.47 -4.61 -13.01
N THR A 377 -5.68 -4.46 -13.55
CA THR A 377 -5.92 -4.48 -15.00
C THR A 377 -6.32 -3.10 -15.50
N VAL A 378 -5.58 -2.58 -16.48
CA VAL A 378 -5.90 -1.34 -17.19
C VAL A 378 -6.45 -1.67 -18.57
N ASN A 379 -7.71 -1.30 -18.79
CA ASN A 379 -8.39 -1.40 -20.07
C ASN A 379 -8.29 -0.06 -20.79
N TYR A 380 -7.78 -0.06 -22.02
CA TYR A 380 -7.62 1.15 -22.82
C TYR A 380 -8.83 1.40 -23.73
N GLY A 381 -9.08 2.67 -24.07
CA GLY A 381 -10.23 3.11 -24.89
C GLY A 381 -10.05 2.95 -26.40
N ASN A 382 -8.93 2.39 -26.86
CA ASN A 382 -8.64 2.11 -28.26
C ASN A 382 -8.21 0.64 -28.44
N SER A 383 -7.69 0.27 -29.60
CA SER A 383 -7.33 -1.12 -29.94
C SER A 383 -6.07 -1.66 -29.27
N GLN A 384 -5.39 -0.90 -28.40
CA GLN A 384 -4.17 -1.40 -27.74
C GLN A 384 -4.53 -2.46 -26.66
N PRO A 385 -3.74 -3.55 -26.51
CA PRO A 385 -4.04 -4.60 -25.53
C PRO A 385 -4.10 -4.08 -24.09
N GLN A 386 -5.00 -4.65 -23.28
CA GLN A 386 -5.03 -4.39 -21.84
C GLN A 386 -3.69 -4.77 -21.18
N THR A 387 -3.24 -3.99 -20.20
CA THR A 387 -2.13 -4.39 -19.31
C THR A 387 -2.70 -4.96 -18.02
N SER A 388 -2.13 -6.07 -17.53
CA SER A 388 -2.52 -6.69 -16.26
C SER A 388 -1.30 -7.09 -15.45
N GLU A 389 -1.22 -6.61 -14.21
CA GLU A 389 -0.18 -6.98 -13.25
C GLU A 389 -0.81 -7.86 -12.15
N PRO A 390 -0.37 -9.11 -11.96
CA PRO A 390 -0.90 -9.99 -10.93
C PRO A 390 -0.28 -9.69 -9.57
N TYR A 391 -1.13 -9.38 -8.58
CA TYR A 391 -0.73 -9.13 -7.19
C TYR A 391 -1.06 -10.32 -6.29
N ASN A 392 -2.22 -10.97 -6.52
CA ASN A 392 -2.71 -12.16 -5.82
C ASN A 392 -2.69 -12.09 -4.29
N TRP A 393 -3.10 -10.94 -3.74
CA TRP A 393 -2.89 -10.66 -2.32
C TRP A 393 -3.62 -11.60 -1.35
N ARG A 394 -3.03 -11.77 -0.16
CA ARG A 394 -3.56 -12.53 0.98
C ARG A 394 -4.13 -11.62 2.07
N ASN A 395 -5.04 -12.15 2.89
CA ASN A 395 -5.60 -11.42 4.02
C ASN A 395 -4.57 -11.22 5.14
N THR A 396 -4.76 -10.18 5.95
CA THR A 396 -3.72 -9.73 6.88
C THR A 396 -4.22 -9.44 8.28
N VAL A 397 -3.30 -9.43 9.25
CA VAL A 397 -3.56 -9.10 10.65
C VAL A 397 -2.61 -7.99 11.13
N TYR A 398 -3.20 -6.89 11.60
CA TYR A 398 -2.55 -5.93 12.49
C TYR A 398 -2.84 -6.30 13.94
N ALA A 399 -1.83 -6.29 14.80
CA ALA A 399 -1.97 -6.44 16.25
C ALA A 399 -1.07 -5.45 17.00
N SER A 400 -1.60 -4.81 18.04
CA SER A 400 -0.84 -3.87 18.87
C SER A 400 -1.16 -3.95 20.35
N ILE A 401 -0.19 -3.51 21.15
CA ILE A 401 -0.31 -3.29 22.60
C ILE A 401 0.37 -1.96 22.96
N GLY A 402 -0.28 -1.18 23.81
CA GLY A 402 0.20 0.15 24.17
C GLY A 402 -0.64 0.75 25.29
N GLY A 403 -0.24 1.93 25.77
CA GLY A 403 -0.89 2.54 26.92
C GLY A 403 -0.52 3.99 27.18
N ASP A 404 -1.31 4.60 28.07
CA ASP A 404 -1.15 5.96 28.57
C ASP A 404 -0.66 5.89 30.03
N TRP A 405 0.33 6.72 30.37
CA TRP A 405 0.77 7.01 31.73
C TRP A 405 0.39 8.45 32.08
N TYR A 406 -0.59 8.61 32.96
CA TYR A 406 -1.05 9.90 33.45
C TYR A 406 -0.09 10.40 34.54
N LEU A 407 0.79 11.34 34.20
CA LEU A 407 1.74 11.93 35.15
C LEU A 407 1.04 12.89 36.13
N ASN A 408 0.06 13.63 35.62
CA ASN A 408 -0.83 14.53 36.34
C ASN A 408 -2.02 14.91 35.44
N ASP A 409 -2.93 15.74 35.94
CA ASP A 409 -4.17 16.16 35.25
C ASP A 409 -3.96 16.89 33.91
N LYS A 410 -2.72 17.33 33.62
CA LYS A 410 -2.36 18.00 32.37
C LYS A 410 -1.51 17.16 31.44
N LEU A 411 -0.68 16.25 31.95
CA LEU A 411 0.40 15.62 31.18
C LEU A 411 0.24 14.09 31.14
N THR A 412 0.12 13.56 29.92
CA THR A 412 0.06 12.13 29.64
C THR A 412 1.23 11.72 28.77
N LEU A 413 1.96 10.67 29.14
CA LEU A 413 2.94 10.01 28.28
C LEU A 413 2.32 8.77 27.66
N ARG A 414 2.76 8.39 26.46
CA ARG A 414 2.25 7.23 25.72
C ARG A 414 3.38 6.40 25.15
N GLY A 415 3.17 5.10 25.08
CA GLY A 415 4.04 4.18 24.38
C GLY A 415 3.29 2.97 23.87
N GLY A 416 3.80 2.35 22.81
CA GLY A 416 3.20 1.16 22.24
C GLY A 416 4.12 0.45 21.25
N VAL A 417 3.75 -0.79 20.95
CA VAL A 417 4.35 -1.59 19.88
C VAL A 417 3.25 -2.26 19.07
N ALA A 418 3.50 -2.42 17.77
CA ALA A 418 2.62 -3.16 16.89
C ALA A 418 3.37 -4.05 15.92
N VAL A 419 2.66 -5.04 15.40
CA VAL A 419 3.06 -5.87 14.28
C VAL A 419 1.91 -5.93 13.29
N ASP A 420 2.23 -5.96 12.00
CA ASP A 420 1.26 -5.95 10.91
C ASP A 420 1.57 -7.08 9.90
N SER A 421 0.63 -7.50 9.03
CA SER A 421 0.80 -8.65 8.11
C SER A 421 0.58 -8.34 6.61
N SER A 422 1.31 -9.03 5.71
CA SER A 422 1.54 -8.67 4.28
C SER A 422 0.46 -9.24 3.44
N PRO A 423 -0.12 -8.42 2.56
CA PRO A 423 -0.88 -8.97 1.49
C PRO A 423 0.02 -9.50 0.36
N THR A 424 1.30 -9.10 0.29
CA THR A 424 2.22 -9.50 -0.78
C THR A 424 2.77 -10.93 -0.64
N TYR A 425 3.21 -11.48 -1.77
CA TYR A 425 4.03 -12.67 -1.90
C TYR A 425 5.28 -12.33 -2.71
N GLU A 426 6.41 -12.96 -2.42
CA GLU A 426 7.70 -12.74 -3.11
C GLU A 426 7.61 -12.75 -4.64
N LYS A 427 6.84 -13.69 -5.22
CA LYS A 427 6.65 -13.85 -6.68
C LYS A 427 5.73 -12.80 -7.34
N THR A 428 5.04 -11.99 -6.56
CA THR A 428 4.11 -10.95 -7.03
C THR A 428 4.32 -9.60 -6.33
N ARG A 429 5.40 -9.45 -5.56
CA ARG A 429 5.76 -8.22 -4.85
C ARG A 429 6.31 -7.23 -5.86
N SER A 430 5.49 -6.28 -6.29
CA SER A 430 5.90 -5.27 -7.27
C SER A 430 6.85 -4.23 -6.64
N PRO A 431 7.90 -3.74 -7.33
CA PRO A 431 8.68 -2.58 -6.86
C PRO A 431 7.84 -1.30 -6.75
N ARG A 432 6.61 -1.28 -7.28
CA ARG A 432 5.63 -0.22 -7.03
C ARG A 432 5.17 -0.15 -5.58
N VAL A 433 5.14 -1.30 -4.90
CA VAL A 433 4.74 -1.48 -3.50
C VAL A 433 5.66 -2.56 -2.90
N PRO A 434 6.91 -2.23 -2.52
CA PRO A 434 7.94 -3.19 -2.07
C PRO A 434 7.67 -3.74 -0.64
N ASP A 435 6.41 -4.00 -0.32
CA ASP A 435 5.93 -4.21 1.05
C ASP A 435 6.36 -5.54 1.69
N SER A 436 6.69 -5.47 2.98
CA SER A 436 7.14 -6.58 3.82
C SER A 436 6.99 -6.22 5.30
N THR A 437 7.20 -7.18 6.21
CA THR A 437 6.84 -7.13 7.64
C THR A 437 7.13 -5.82 8.34
N ARG A 438 6.11 -5.18 8.88
CA ARG A 438 6.21 -3.97 9.69
C ARG A 438 6.11 -4.31 11.16
N LYS A 439 7.14 -3.94 11.90
CA LYS A 439 7.09 -3.79 13.36
C LYS A 439 7.14 -2.29 13.66
N MET A 440 6.29 -1.82 14.55
CA MET A 440 6.21 -0.41 14.93
C MET A 440 6.57 -0.26 16.41
N ALA A 441 7.37 0.76 16.74
CA ALA A 441 7.59 1.22 18.11
C ALA A 441 7.23 2.70 18.21
N THR A 442 6.44 3.07 19.22
CA THR A 442 5.85 4.42 19.32
C THR A 442 6.07 5.05 20.68
N VAL A 443 6.18 6.37 20.68
CA VAL A 443 6.13 7.22 21.88
C VAL A 443 5.25 8.42 21.61
N GLY A 444 4.57 8.93 22.63
CA GLY A 444 3.73 10.11 22.50
C GLY A 444 3.58 10.89 23.79
N ILE A 445 3.11 12.13 23.64
CA ILE A 445 2.86 13.07 24.73
C ILE A 445 1.53 13.78 24.46
N GLY A 446 0.73 13.96 25.51
CA GLY A 446 -0.51 14.72 25.50
C GLY A 446 -0.48 15.79 26.56
N TYR A 447 -0.83 17.01 26.19
CA TYR A 447 -0.92 18.16 27.08
C TYR A 447 -2.31 18.78 27.04
N LYS A 448 -3.05 18.65 28.15
CA LYS A 448 -4.32 19.31 28.39
C LYS A 448 -4.06 20.76 28.84
N ALA A 449 -4.09 21.68 27.88
CA ALA A 449 -3.79 23.09 28.08
C ALA A 449 -4.89 23.81 28.88
N SER A 450 -6.15 23.42 28.68
CA SER A 450 -7.31 23.87 29.46
C SER A 450 -8.34 22.74 29.61
N GLU A 451 -9.47 22.98 30.26
CA GLU A 451 -10.57 21.99 30.31
C GLU A 451 -11.15 21.67 28.93
N ASN A 452 -11.06 22.63 28.01
CA ASN A 452 -11.61 22.58 26.66
C ASN A 452 -10.59 22.23 25.57
N PHE A 453 -9.27 22.31 25.85
CA PHE A 453 -8.24 22.22 24.80
C PHE A 453 -7.09 21.27 25.17
N GLU A 454 -6.81 20.34 24.26
CA GLU A 454 -5.74 19.35 24.38
C GLU A 454 -4.90 19.32 23.10
N ILE A 455 -3.57 19.24 23.24
CA ILE A 455 -2.62 19.04 22.15
C ILE A 455 -1.90 17.71 22.35
N ASN A 456 -1.68 16.96 21.27
CA ASN A 456 -0.86 15.74 21.29
C ASN A 456 0.26 15.81 20.26
N ALA A 457 1.38 15.17 20.58
CA ALA A 457 2.47 14.91 19.63
C ALA A 457 2.97 13.47 19.82
N SER A 458 3.22 12.76 18.73
CA SER A 458 3.65 11.37 18.74
C SER A 458 4.67 11.08 17.65
N TYR A 459 5.60 10.18 17.95
CA TYR A 459 6.59 9.66 17.01
C TYR A 459 6.45 8.14 16.93
N ALA A 460 6.61 7.59 15.73
CA ALA A 460 6.77 6.17 15.52
C ALA A 460 7.94 5.88 14.58
N HIS A 461 8.69 4.83 14.89
CA HIS A 461 9.59 4.19 13.94
C HIS A 461 8.96 2.87 13.48
N ILE A 462 9.00 2.63 12.16
CA ILE A 462 8.54 1.42 11.51
C ILE A 462 9.76 0.70 10.95
N PHE A 463 10.07 -0.43 11.57
CA PHE A 463 11.05 -1.40 11.07
C PHE A 463 10.36 -2.25 10.00
N VAL A 464 10.93 -2.34 8.80
CA VAL A 464 10.45 -3.21 7.72
C VAL A 464 11.43 -4.37 7.55
N ASN A 465 10.95 -5.61 7.42
CA ASN A 465 11.80 -6.74 7.04
C ASN A 465 12.21 -6.62 5.57
N ASN A 466 13.46 -6.93 5.22
CA ASN A 466 13.93 -6.87 3.82
C ASN A 466 12.97 -7.58 2.85
N ALA A 467 12.57 -6.88 1.79
CA ALA A 467 11.57 -7.39 0.86
C ALA A 467 12.24 -7.92 -0.41
N HIS A 468 12.36 -9.25 -0.54
CA HIS A 468 12.87 -9.86 -1.77
C HIS A 468 11.85 -9.71 -2.92
N VAL A 469 12.31 -9.36 -4.12
CA VAL A 469 11.52 -9.32 -5.35
C VAL A 469 12.16 -10.23 -6.40
N SER A 470 11.33 -10.98 -7.13
CA SER A 470 11.76 -11.82 -8.25
C SER A 470 10.62 -11.92 -9.27
N ASN A 471 10.42 -10.85 -10.03
CA ASN A 471 9.26 -10.68 -10.91
C ASN A 471 9.66 -10.67 -12.39
N THR A 472 8.73 -11.12 -13.24
CA THR A 472 8.75 -10.91 -14.69
C THR A 472 7.58 -10.00 -15.08
N ASN A 473 7.82 -8.97 -15.89
CA ASN A 473 6.75 -8.10 -16.40
C ASN A 473 6.11 -8.67 -17.69
N SER A 474 5.14 -7.95 -18.27
CA SER A 474 4.46 -8.36 -19.50
C SER A 474 5.32 -8.34 -20.77
N THR A 475 6.48 -7.67 -20.76
CA THR A 475 7.46 -7.68 -21.87
C THR A 475 8.52 -8.77 -21.72
N GLY A 476 8.47 -9.57 -20.64
CA GLY A 476 9.45 -10.61 -20.35
C GLY A 476 10.71 -10.11 -19.64
N ASP A 477 10.78 -8.83 -19.29
CA ASP A 477 11.87 -8.28 -18.48
C ASP A 477 11.74 -8.79 -17.04
N THR A 478 12.87 -9.08 -16.43
CA THR A 478 12.99 -9.66 -15.09
C THR A 478 13.70 -8.70 -14.15
N LEU A 479 13.23 -8.61 -12.90
CA LEU A 479 13.85 -7.85 -11.82
C LEU A 479 14.03 -8.77 -10.61
N THR A 480 15.26 -8.87 -10.10
CA THR A 480 15.60 -9.69 -8.94
C THR A 480 16.50 -8.93 -7.99
N GLY A 481 16.11 -8.85 -6.72
CA GLY A 481 16.84 -8.08 -5.70
C GLY A 481 16.09 -7.97 -4.39
N ASN A 482 16.57 -7.11 -3.50
CA ASN A 482 15.99 -6.87 -2.19
C ASN A 482 15.69 -5.38 -2.00
N PHE A 483 14.71 -5.10 -1.15
CA PHE A 483 14.43 -3.77 -0.64
C PHE A 483 14.82 -3.65 0.83
N ASP A 484 15.51 -2.57 1.17
CA ASP A 484 15.78 -2.10 2.54
C ASP A 484 14.91 -0.86 2.79
N ASP A 485 13.87 -1.05 3.61
CA ASP A 485 12.76 -0.13 3.79
C ASP A 485 12.66 0.30 5.27
N TYR A 486 12.26 1.54 5.54
CA TYR A 486 11.88 1.98 6.88
C TYR A 486 10.86 3.11 6.86
N GLY A 487 10.18 3.34 7.98
CA GLY A 487 9.27 4.47 8.18
C GLY A 487 9.57 5.28 9.45
N ASN A 488 9.43 6.59 9.36
CA ASN A 488 9.42 7.53 10.48
C ASN A 488 8.15 8.38 10.39
N LEU A 489 7.32 8.31 11.42
CA LEU A 489 6.07 9.07 11.49
C LEU A 489 6.20 10.12 12.59
N LEU A 490 5.86 11.37 12.27
CA LEU A 490 5.71 12.45 13.25
C LEU A 490 4.29 12.99 13.14
N SER A 491 3.51 12.86 14.21
CA SER A 491 2.10 13.23 14.24
C SER A 491 1.80 14.28 15.29
N PHE A 492 0.95 15.24 14.94
CA PHE A 492 0.46 16.28 15.84
C PHE A 492 -1.07 16.33 15.79
N SER A 493 -1.70 16.60 16.93
CA SER A 493 -3.13 16.86 16.98
C SER A 493 -3.53 17.95 17.94
N ALA A 494 -4.66 18.58 17.63
CA ALA A 494 -5.32 19.55 18.48
C ALA A 494 -6.81 19.16 18.59
N MET A 495 -7.29 19.00 19.83
CA MET A 495 -8.68 18.70 20.14
C MET A 495 -9.28 19.86 20.95
N TYR A 496 -10.43 20.36 20.50
CA TYR A 496 -11.22 21.36 21.21
C TYR A 496 -12.62 20.81 21.55
N LYS A 497 -13.03 21.03 22.80
CA LYS A 497 -14.38 20.76 23.30
C LYS A 497 -15.11 22.10 23.49
N PHE A 498 -16.28 22.23 22.89
CA PHE A 498 -17.13 23.43 23.02
C PHE A 498 -17.92 23.43 24.32
#